data_AF-Q6TSL4-F1
#
_entry.id   AF-Q6TSL4-F1
#
_cell.length_a   1.000
_cell.length_b   1.000
_cell.length_c   1.000
_cell.angle_alpha   90.00
_cell.angle_beta   90.00
_cell.angle_gamma   90.00
#
_symmetry.space_group_name_H-M   'P 1'
#
loop_
_entity.id
_entity.type
_entity.pdbx_description
1 polymer ?
#
loop_
_entity_poly.entity_id
_entity_poly.type
_entity_poly.pdbx_seq_one_letter_code
_entity_poly.pdbx_strand_id
1 'polypeptide(L)'
;GAVFLQPNDPFTWSSGMKSPIYCDNRLTLSFPKVRQAIAAGLEELIKEHFPTVEVIAGTATAGIAHAAWVSDRMDLPMCYVRSKAKGHGKGNQIEGKAEKGQKVVVVEDLISTGGSAITCVEALREAGCEVLGI
;
A
#
# COMPACT_ATOMS: atom_id res chain seq x y z
N GLY A 1 -16.88 -13.69 1.40
CA GLY A 1 -16.24 -12.76 2.35
C GLY A 1 -14.93 -12.28 1.76
N ALA A 2 -14.24 -11.32 2.37
CA ALA A 2 -12.88 -10.93 1.95
C ALA A 2 -11.83 -11.99 2.34
N VAL A 3 -12.15 -12.83 3.34
CA VAL A 3 -11.29 -13.91 3.82
C VAL A 3 -12.03 -15.24 3.66
N PHE A 4 -11.29 -16.26 3.20
CA PHE A 4 -11.76 -17.64 3.08
C PHE A 4 -10.76 -18.58 3.78
N LEU A 5 -11.28 -19.56 4.51
CA LEU A 5 -10.50 -20.57 5.22
C LEU A 5 -10.87 -21.96 4.71
N GLN A 6 -9.90 -22.68 4.17
CA GLN A 6 -10.02 -24.05 3.67
C GLN A 6 -8.84 -24.90 4.15
N PRO A 7 -8.82 -25.32 5.44
CA PRO A 7 -7.69 -26.06 6.02
C PRO A 7 -7.47 -27.44 5.40
N ASN A 8 -8.53 -28.06 4.87
CA ASN A 8 -8.49 -29.43 4.33
C ASN A 8 -8.42 -29.49 2.79
N ASP A 9 -8.61 -28.35 2.10
CA ASP A 9 -8.53 -28.25 0.64
C ASP A 9 -7.87 -26.90 0.26
N PRO A 10 -6.53 -26.81 0.34
CA PRO A 10 -5.83 -25.53 0.35
C PRO A 10 -5.74 -24.89 -1.04
N PHE A 11 -5.88 -23.56 -1.04
CA PHE A 11 -5.65 -22.70 -2.20
C PHE A 11 -4.21 -22.79 -2.68
N THR A 12 -3.99 -22.63 -3.99
CA THR A 12 -2.66 -22.40 -4.56
C THR A 12 -2.47 -20.91 -4.79
N TRP A 13 -1.49 -20.30 -4.11
CA TRP A 13 -1.13 -18.90 -4.32
C TRP A 13 -0.30 -18.71 -5.60
N SER A 14 -0.15 -17.47 -6.05
CA SER A 14 0.65 -17.12 -7.24
C SER A 14 2.13 -17.52 -7.11
N SER A 15 2.64 -17.67 -5.89
CA SER A 15 3.97 -18.21 -5.60
C SER A 15 4.08 -19.74 -5.79
N GLY A 16 2.98 -20.43 -6.03
CA GLY A 16 2.87 -21.90 -6.01
C GLY A 16 2.66 -22.49 -4.61
N MET A 17 2.72 -21.68 -3.56
CA MET A 17 2.53 -22.13 -2.17
C MET A 17 1.07 -22.57 -1.94
N LYS A 18 0.90 -23.68 -1.20
CA LYS A 18 -0.41 -24.10 -0.69
C LYS A 18 -0.72 -23.36 0.60
N SER A 19 -1.90 -22.74 0.66
CA SER A 19 -2.34 -21.98 1.82
C SER A 19 -3.78 -22.34 2.21
N PRO A 20 -4.06 -22.57 3.51
CA PRO A 20 -5.41 -22.78 4.00
C PRO A 20 -6.22 -21.47 4.06
N ILE A 21 -5.60 -20.33 3.76
CA ILE A 21 -6.24 -19.01 3.79
C ILE A 21 -6.10 -18.30 2.45
N TYR A 22 -7.18 -17.66 2.01
CA TYR A 22 -7.19 -16.75 0.88
C TYR A 22 -7.81 -15.42 1.31
N CYS A 23 -7.12 -14.32 0.98
CA CYS A 23 -7.55 -12.97 1.30
C CYS A 23 -7.65 -12.16 0.00
N ASP A 24 -8.80 -11.56 -0.24
CA ASP A 24 -9.00 -10.53 -1.26
C ASP A 24 -9.58 -9.27 -0.62
N ASN A 25 -8.68 -8.42 -0.11
CA ASN A 25 -9.04 -7.17 0.56
C ASN A 25 -9.61 -6.12 -0.41
N ARG A 26 -9.46 -6.30 -1.73
CA ARG A 26 -10.07 -5.41 -2.74
C ARG A 26 -11.60 -5.48 -2.71
N LEU A 27 -12.17 -6.56 -2.18
CA LEU A 27 -13.61 -6.64 -1.94
C LEU A 27 -14.08 -5.61 -0.92
N THR A 28 -13.24 -5.24 0.07
CA THR A 28 -13.60 -4.25 1.10
C THR A 28 -13.93 -2.88 0.52
N LEU A 29 -13.35 -2.53 -0.64
CA LEU A 29 -13.60 -1.29 -1.37
C LEU A 29 -15.09 -1.12 -1.77
N SER A 30 -15.79 -2.24 -1.94
CA SER A 30 -17.21 -2.31 -2.31
C SER A 30 -18.17 -2.07 -1.14
N PHE A 31 -17.66 -1.93 0.09
CA PHE A 31 -18.48 -1.79 1.30
C PHE A 31 -18.13 -0.47 2.01
N PRO A 32 -18.92 0.61 1.81
CA PRO A 32 -18.59 1.95 2.29
C PRO A 32 -18.25 2.04 3.79
N LYS A 33 -19.04 1.40 4.66
CA LYS A 33 -18.78 1.38 6.11
C LYS A 33 -17.46 0.68 6.45
N VAL A 34 -17.13 -0.39 5.73
CA VAL A 34 -15.91 -1.17 5.96
C VAL A 34 -14.69 -0.38 5.51
N ARG A 35 -14.68 0.17 4.29
CA ARG A 35 -13.54 0.95 3.81
C ARG A 35 -13.28 2.22 4.63
N GLN A 36 -14.34 2.85 5.15
CA GLN A 36 -14.22 3.99 6.05
C GLN A 36 -13.56 3.60 7.38
N ALA A 37 -13.95 2.45 7.96
CA ALA A 37 -13.33 1.93 9.17
C ALA A 37 -11.85 1.56 8.96
N ILE A 38 -11.51 0.95 7.81
CA ILE A 38 -10.12 0.62 7.46
C ILE A 38 -9.28 1.90 7.35
N ALA A 39 -9.77 2.91 6.61
CA ALA A 39 -9.04 4.17 6.45
C ALA A 39 -8.85 4.92 7.78
N ALA A 40 -9.85 4.89 8.67
CA ALA A 40 -9.74 5.47 10.01
C ALA A 40 -8.71 4.72 10.89
N GLY A 41 -8.69 3.39 10.84
CA GLY A 41 -7.69 2.60 11.58
C GLY A 41 -6.27 2.82 11.07
N LEU A 42 -6.08 2.90 9.75
CA LEU A 42 -4.78 3.25 9.16
C LEU A 42 -4.33 4.66 9.55
N GLU A 43 -5.23 5.65 9.52
CA GLU A 43 -4.94 7.01 10.00
C GLU A 43 -4.46 7.02 11.45
N GLU A 44 -5.14 6.30 12.35
CA GLU A 44 -4.78 6.20 13.76
C GLU A 44 -3.37 5.60 13.95
N LEU A 45 -3.09 4.47 13.31
CA LEU A 45 -1.78 3.81 13.36
C LEU A 45 -0.66 4.70 12.80
N ILE A 46 -0.92 5.42 11.72
CA ILE A 46 0.07 6.32 11.12
C ILE A 46 0.34 7.50 12.05
N LYS A 47 -0.69 8.10 12.67
CA LYS A 47 -0.51 9.18 13.64
C LYS A 47 0.23 8.73 14.89
N GLU A 48 0.01 7.50 15.34
CA GLU A 48 0.69 6.92 16.49
C GLU A 48 2.17 6.65 16.22
N HIS A 49 2.48 5.96 15.12
CA HIS A 49 3.83 5.46 14.85
C HIS A 49 4.69 6.39 13.99
N PHE A 50 4.06 7.20 13.13
CA PHE A 50 4.74 8.05 12.15
C PHE A 50 4.18 9.49 12.17
N PRO A 51 4.18 10.18 13.33
CA PRO A 51 3.55 11.50 13.48
C PRO A 51 4.17 12.61 12.62
N THR A 52 5.34 12.35 12.02
CA THR A 52 6.04 13.30 11.15
C THR A 52 5.90 12.98 9.66
N VAL A 53 4.96 12.10 9.28
CA VAL A 53 4.67 11.80 7.88
C VAL A 53 4.21 13.05 7.11
N GLU A 54 4.65 13.18 5.87
CA GLU A 54 4.36 14.32 5.00
C GLU A 54 3.68 13.92 3.68
N VAL A 55 3.71 12.64 3.31
CA VAL A 55 3.05 12.11 2.11
C VAL A 55 2.70 10.63 2.31
N ILE A 56 1.53 10.24 1.79
CA ILE A 56 1.10 8.84 1.77
C ILE A 56 1.40 8.25 0.39
N ALA A 57 2.04 7.08 0.34
CA ALA A 57 2.35 6.38 -0.90
C ALA A 57 1.58 5.06 -1.02
N GLY A 58 0.80 4.87 -2.08
CA GLY A 58 0.15 3.59 -2.34
C GLY A 58 1.04 2.62 -3.13
N THR A 59 1.11 1.36 -2.73
CA THR A 59 1.71 0.31 -3.58
C THR A 59 0.74 -0.06 -4.70
N ALA A 60 1.19 0.00 -5.96
CA ALA A 60 0.32 -0.35 -7.07
C ALA A 60 0.06 -1.87 -7.12
N THR A 61 -1.19 -2.34 -7.26
CA THR A 61 -2.42 -1.55 -7.51
C THR A 61 -3.34 -1.48 -6.29
N ALA A 62 -3.35 -2.52 -5.46
CA ALA A 62 -4.36 -2.68 -4.42
C ALA A 62 -4.21 -1.68 -3.26
N GLY A 63 -2.97 -1.28 -2.92
CA GLY A 63 -2.71 -0.24 -1.91
C GLY A 63 -3.17 1.17 -2.31
N ILE A 64 -3.40 1.45 -3.60
CA ILE A 64 -3.73 2.81 -4.09
C ILE A 64 -5.03 3.34 -3.48
N ALA A 65 -6.09 2.53 -3.45
CA ALA A 65 -7.40 2.99 -2.94
C ALA A 65 -7.34 3.31 -1.44
N HIS A 66 -6.64 2.46 -0.67
CA HIS A 66 -6.43 2.67 0.75
C HIS A 66 -5.59 3.92 1.01
N ALA A 67 -4.47 4.08 0.30
CA ALA A 67 -3.62 5.27 0.38
C ALA A 67 -4.39 6.57 0.09
N ALA A 68 -5.26 6.57 -0.94
CA ALA A 68 -6.06 7.74 -1.30
C ALA A 68 -7.05 8.17 -0.20
N TRP A 69 -7.70 7.22 0.47
CA TRP A 69 -8.60 7.55 1.58
C TRP A 69 -7.85 7.95 2.83
N VAL A 70 -6.70 7.34 3.10
CA VAL A 70 -5.86 7.74 4.24
C VAL A 70 -5.32 9.15 4.03
N SER A 71 -4.82 9.47 2.84
CA SER A 71 -4.30 10.81 2.53
C SER A 71 -5.38 11.88 2.61
N ASP A 72 -6.59 11.60 2.10
CA ASP A 72 -7.76 12.48 2.21
C ASP A 72 -8.12 12.76 3.68
N ARG A 73 -8.15 11.73 4.53
CA ARG A 73 -8.44 11.87 5.96
C ARG A 73 -7.37 12.63 6.73
N MET A 74 -6.11 12.46 6.34
CA MET A 74 -4.96 13.12 6.98
C MET A 74 -4.70 14.52 6.44
N ASP A 75 -5.40 14.96 5.40
CA ASP A 75 -5.12 16.18 4.64
C ASP A 75 -3.65 16.25 4.18
N LEU A 76 -3.15 15.12 3.66
CA LEU A 76 -1.77 14.97 3.19
C LEU A 76 -1.71 14.72 1.67
N PRO A 77 -0.62 15.14 1.01
CA PRO A 77 -0.31 14.71 -0.34
C PRO A 77 -0.31 13.19 -0.49
N MET A 78 -0.58 12.74 -1.71
CA MET A 78 -0.52 11.33 -2.09
C MET A 78 0.36 11.14 -3.33
N CYS A 79 1.14 10.06 -3.33
CA CYS A 79 1.69 9.47 -4.54
C CYS A 79 1.39 7.97 -4.59
N TYR A 80 1.73 7.29 -5.68
CA TYR A 80 1.75 5.83 -5.72
C TYR A 80 2.90 5.31 -6.57
N VAL A 81 3.33 4.08 -6.28
CA VAL A 81 4.49 3.47 -6.93
C VAL A 81 4.06 2.30 -7.78
N ARG A 82 4.42 2.34 -9.07
CA ARG A 82 4.19 1.28 -10.04
C ARG A 82 5.11 0.09 -9.75
N SER A 83 4.62 -1.12 -10.02
CA SER A 83 5.41 -2.36 -9.88
C SER A 83 6.61 -2.43 -10.82
N LYS A 84 6.63 -1.64 -11.90
CA LYS A 84 7.75 -1.51 -12.84
C LYS A 84 7.86 -0.08 -13.38
N ALA A 85 9.10 0.33 -13.67
CA ALA A 85 9.40 1.59 -14.35
C ALA A 85 8.67 1.73 -15.69
N LYS A 86 8.41 2.96 -16.12
CA LYS A 86 7.89 3.22 -17.48
C LYS A 86 8.97 2.86 -18.51
N GLY A 87 8.58 2.16 -19.58
CA GLY A 87 9.47 1.83 -20.70
C GLY A 87 9.90 3.04 -21.55
N HIS A 88 9.24 4.20 -21.40
CA HIS A 88 9.53 5.44 -22.11
C HIS A 88 9.39 6.66 -21.18
N GLY A 89 10.22 7.68 -21.32
CA GLY A 89 10.23 8.90 -20.48
C GLY A 89 11.32 8.89 -19.40
N LYS A 90 11.11 9.61 -18.28
CA LYS A 90 12.09 9.72 -17.17
C LYS A 90 12.36 8.41 -16.39
N GLY A 91 11.74 7.29 -16.76
CA GLY A 91 11.96 5.99 -16.10
C GLY A 91 11.39 5.87 -14.68
N ASN A 92 10.74 6.90 -14.13
CA ASN A 92 10.27 6.90 -12.74
C ASN A 92 9.11 5.91 -12.51
N GLN A 93 9.16 5.20 -11.37
CA GLN A 93 8.07 4.35 -10.88
C GLN A 93 7.00 5.12 -10.09
N ILE A 94 7.32 6.34 -9.64
CA ILE A 94 6.43 7.17 -8.82
C ILE A 94 5.49 7.97 -9.71
N GLU A 95 4.21 7.94 -9.40
CA GLU A 95 3.16 8.78 -9.96
C GLU A 95 2.62 9.71 -8.88
N GLY A 96 2.42 10.99 -9.22
CA GLY A 96 2.26 12.06 -8.23
C GLY A 96 3.58 12.78 -7.96
N LYS A 97 3.65 13.55 -6.87
CA LYS A 97 4.83 14.32 -6.48
C LYS A 97 5.40 13.76 -5.18
N ALA A 98 6.68 13.42 -5.21
CA ALA A 98 7.47 13.08 -4.03
C ALA A 98 8.79 13.84 -4.12
N GLU A 99 9.15 14.54 -3.05
CA GLU A 99 10.34 15.40 -3.02
C GLU A 99 11.47 14.76 -2.22
N LYS A 100 12.71 15.14 -2.54
CA LYS A 100 13.89 14.65 -1.82
C LYS A 100 13.80 15.09 -0.35
N GLY A 101 14.01 14.14 0.56
CA GLY A 101 13.91 14.33 2.01
C GLY A 101 12.49 14.27 2.56
N GLN A 102 11.47 14.17 1.71
CA GLN A 102 10.09 14.11 2.16
C GLN A 102 9.82 12.79 2.88
N LYS A 103 9.10 12.87 4.00
CA LYS A 103 8.79 11.73 4.86
C LYS A 103 7.55 10.98 4.40
N VAL A 104 7.73 9.72 4.03
CA VAL A 104 6.72 8.90 3.37
C VAL A 104 6.29 7.74 4.25
N VAL A 105 5.00 7.49 4.33
CA VAL A 105 4.46 6.20 4.78
C VAL A 105 3.83 5.49 3.58
N VAL A 106 4.21 4.23 3.38
CA VAL A 106 3.67 3.37 2.33
C VAL A 106 2.41 2.68 2.85
N VAL A 107 1.39 2.53 2.01
CA VAL A 107 0.17 1.78 2.32
C VAL A 107 0.01 0.65 1.31
N GLU A 108 -0.19 -0.56 1.83
CA GLU A 108 -0.42 -1.81 1.09
C GLU A 108 -1.68 -2.51 1.59
N ASP A 109 -2.33 -3.30 0.75
CA ASP A 109 -3.56 -4.02 1.12
C ASP A 109 -3.31 -5.32 1.91
N LEU A 110 -2.23 -6.02 1.59
CA LEU A 110 -1.87 -7.31 2.15
C LEU A 110 -0.36 -7.56 1.99
N ILE A 111 0.29 -7.95 3.07
CA ILE A 111 1.69 -8.38 3.07
C ILE A 111 1.75 -9.90 3.20
N SER A 112 2.31 -10.57 2.19
CA SER A 112 2.68 -11.99 2.24
C SER A 112 4.19 -12.14 2.45
N THR A 113 4.97 -12.12 1.37
CA THR A 113 6.44 -12.07 1.44
C THR A 113 7.00 -10.66 1.58
N GLY A 114 6.17 -9.64 1.35
CA GLY A 114 6.56 -8.22 1.38
C GLY A 114 7.26 -7.70 0.12
N GLY A 115 7.46 -8.54 -0.91
CA GLY A 115 8.23 -8.14 -2.09
C GLY A 115 7.70 -6.90 -2.82
N SER A 116 6.37 -6.77 -2.98
CA SER A 116 5.76 -5.59 -3.62
C SER A 116 6.02 -4.31 -2.83
N ALA A 117 5.84 -4.38 -1.51
CA ALA A 117 6.07 -3.27 -0.61
C ALA A 117 7.55 -2.88 -0.57
N ILE A 118 8.48 -3.84 -0.56
CA ILE A 118 9.92 -3.56 -0.62
C ILE A 118 10.28 -2.82 -1.91
N THR A 119 9.81 -3.27 -3.07
CA THR A 119 10.04 -2.57 -4.35
C THR A 119 9.46 -1.15 -4.35
N CYS A 120 8.31 -0.95 -3.70
CA CYS A 120 7.72 0.37 -3.52
C CYS A 120 8.63 1.29 -2.68
N VAL A 121 9.10 0.80 -1.54
CA VAL A 121 10.02 1.50 -0.64
C VAL A 121 11.34 1.84 -1.33
N GLU A 122 11.91 0.90 -2.08
CA GLU A 122 13.16 1.11 -2.82
C GLU A 122 13.03 2.24 -3.84
N ALA A 123 11.98 2.25 -4.64
CA ALA A 123 11.76 3.32 -5.62
C ALA A 123 11.59 4.71 -4.97
N LEU A 124 10.93 4.79 -3.80
CA LEU A 124 10.80 6.04 -3.03
C LEU A 124 12.15 6.50 -2.49
N ARG A 125 12.96 5.58 -1.96
CA ARG A 125 14.32 5.86 -1.47
C ARG A 125 15.26 6.28 -2.59
N GLU A 126 15.18 5.64 -3.76
CA GLU A 126 15.93 6.04 -4.96
C GLU A 126 15.56 7.44 -5.45
N ALA A 127 14.30 7.84 -5.30
CA ALA A 127 13.85 9.22 -5.54
C ALA A 127 14.27 10.20 -4.43
N GLY A 128 14.93 9.72 -3.38
CA GLY A 128 15.50 10.52 -2.29
C GLY A 128 14.54 10.77 -1.13
N CYS A 129 13.43 10.05 -1.03
CA CYS A 129 12.47 10.19 0.07
C CYS A 129 12.95 9.48 1.35
N GLU A 130 12.50 9.95 2.50
CA GLU A 130 12.67 9.28 3.80
C GLU A 130 11.45 8.38 4.07
N VAL A 131 11.57 7.08 3.79
CA VAL A 131 10.46 6.14 4.06
C VAL A 131 10.46 5.74 5.54
N LEU A 132 9.44 6.19 6.27
CA LEU A 132 9.27 5.98 7.71
C LEU A 132 8.77 4.56 8.03
N GLY A 133 7.90 4.01 7.19
CA GLY A 133 7.28 2.70 7.40
C GLY A 133 6.35 2.28 6.27
N ILE A 134 5.82 1.07 6.41
CA ILE A 134 4.74 0.47 5.60
C ILE A 134 3.60 0.12 6.56
#